data_AF-A0A959Z0D5-F1
#
_entry.id   AF-A0A959Z0D5-F1
#
_cell.length_a   1.000
_cell.length_b   1.000
_cell.length_c   1.000
_cell.angle_alpha   90.00
_cell.angle_beta   90.00
_cell.angle_gamma   90.00
#
_symmetry.space_group_name_H-M   'P 1'
#
loop_
_entity.id
_entity.type
_entity.pdbx_description
1 polymer ?
#
loop_
_entity_poly.entity_id
_entity_poly.type
_entity_poly.pdbx_seq_one_letter_code
_entity_poly.pdbx_strand_id
1 'polypeptide(L)'
;NTLLAIEALRGLKGRVHFDLYGPIYDVAYWARCQQAMDQLPEGVKVAHLGVLPPREVPAVLAGYHACLMPSAGENFGHTMLEALTQGVPLVTSDRTP
;
A
#
# COMPACT_ATOMS: atom_id res chain seq x y z
N ASN A 1 -6.56 0.71 -6.48
CA ASN A 1 -5.55 0.14 -7.40
C ASN A 1 -4.57 -0.85 -6.71
N THR A 2 -5.09 -1.85 -5.99
CA THR A 2 -4.28 -2.70 -5.09
C THR A 2 -3.49 -3.78 -5.83
N LEU A 3 -4.10 -4.42 -6.83
CA LEU A 3 -3.47 -5.46 -7.62
C LEU A 3 -2.19 -4.95 -8.31
N LEU A 4 -2.25 -3.75 -8.91
CA LEU A 4 -1.08 -3.13 -9.53
C LEU A 4 0.06 -2.90 -8.54
N ALA A 5 -0.26 -2.43 -7.32
CA ALA A 5 0.73 -2.24 -6.26
C ALA A 5 1.42 -3.57 -5.93
N ILE A 6 0.66 -4.65 -5.75
CA ILE A 6 1.21 -5.98 -5.45
C ILE A 6 2.07 -6.49 -6.61
N GLU A 7 1.60 -6.37 -7.85
CA GLU A 7 2.35 -6.80 -9.05
C GLU A 7 3.68 -6.05 -9.20
N ALA A 8 3.71 -4.76 -8.87
CA ALA A 8 4.93 -3.96 -8.89
C ALA A 8 6.01 -4.47 -7.91
N LEU A 9 5.62 -5.15 -6.83
CA LEU A 9 6.57 -5.71 -5.86
C LEU A 9 7.34 -6.93 -6.39
N ARG A 10 6.87 -7.56 -7.48
CA ARG A 10 7.48 -8.79 -8.03
C ARG A 10 8.94 -8.62 -8.44
N GLY A 11 9.33 -7.41 -8.86
CA GLY A 11 10.71 -7.10 -9.28
C GLY A 11 11.67 -6.79 -8.13
N LEU A 12 11.19 -6.71 -6.89
CA LEU A 12 12.00 -6.31 -5.75
C LEU A 12 12.93 -7.44 -5.30
N LYS A 13 14.09 -7.03 -4.77
CA LYS A 13 15.09 -7.93 -4.16
C LYS A 13 15.30 -7.51 -2.71
N GLY A 14 15.49 -8.48 -1.82
CA GLY A 14 15.70 -8.24 -0.39
C GLY A 14 14.45 -8.43 0.46
N ARG A 15 14.48 -7.88 1.68
CA ARG A 15 13.40 -8.00 2.67
C ARG A 15 12.46 -6.80 2.58
N VAL A 16 11.23 -7.04 2.13
CA VAL A 16 10.20 -6.00 1.97
C VAL A 16 8.94 -6.50 2.67
N HIS A 17 8.40 -5.68 3.58
CA HIS A 17 7.10 -5.90 4.20
C HIS A 17 6.15 -4.83 3.68
N PHE A 18 5.00 -5.25 3.18
CA PHE A 18 4.01 -4.38 2.58
C PHE A 18 2.64 -4.62 3.22
N ASP A 19 2.22 -3.71 4.07
CA ASP A 19 0.96 -3.83 4.80
C ASP A 19 -0.14 -3.04 4.10
N LEU A 20 -1.26 -3.72 3.89
CA LEU A 20 -2.47 -3.20 3.27
C LEU A 20 -3.50 -2.91 4.34
N TYR A 21 -3.95 -1.66 4.39
CA TYR A 21 -5.08 -1.23 5.19
C TYR A 21 -6.22 -0.79 4.28
N GLY A 22 -7.43 -1.20 4.64
CA GLY A 22 -8.65 -0.88 3.93
C GLY A 22 -9.63 -2.05 3.92
N PRO A 23 -10.92 -1.80 3.72
CA PRO A 23 -11.93 -2.85 3.63
C PRO A 23 -11.80 -3.63 2.32
N ILE A 24 -12.24 -4.89 2.34
CA ILE A 24 -12.40 -5.72 1.15
C ILE A 24 -13.84 -5.59 0.66
N TYR A 25 -14.04 -4.85 -0.43
CA TYR A 25 -15.37 -4.64 -1.02
C TYR A 25 -15.72 -5.66 -2.10
N ASP A 26 -14.72 -6.09 -2.86
CA ASP A 26 -14.88 -7.05 -3.96
C ASP A 26 -14.01 -8.29 -3.68
N VAL A 27 -14.68 -9.39 -3.35
CA VAL A 27 -14.04 -10.67 -3.00
C VAL A 27 -13.33 -11.29 -4.22
N ALA A 28 -13.89 -11.14 -5.42
CA ALA A 28 -13.28 -11.68 -6.63
C ALA A 28 -12.00 -10.91 -7.00
N TYR A 29 -12.04 -9.58 -6.86
CA TYR A 29 -10.84 -8.75 -7.00
C TYR A 29 -9.79 -9.07 -5.92
N TRP A 30 -10.22 -9.29 -4.69
CA TRP A 30 -9.33 -9.68 -3.59
C TRP A 30 -8.66 -11.03 -3.85
N ALA A 31 -9.40 -12.03 -4.35
CA ALA A 31 -8.82 -13.32 -4.72
C ALA A 31 -7.71 -13.19 -5.78
N ARG A 32 -7.87 -12.29 -6.76
CA ARG A 32 -6.80 -11.97 -7.73
C ARG A 32 -5.59 -11.32 -7.06
N CYS A 33 -5.81 -10.44 -6.09
CA CYS A 33 -4.73 -9.86 -5.29
C CYS A 33 -3.98 -10.97 -4.54
N GLN A 34 -4.69 -11.91 -3.91
CA GLN A 34 -4.07 -13.03 -3.17
C GLN A 34 -3.21 -13.91 -4.10
N GLN A 35 -3.73 -14.24 -5.29
CA GLN A 35 -2.96 -14.97 -6.30
C GLN A 35 -1.68 -14.22 -6.74
N ALA A 36 -1.73 -12.88 -6.80
CA ALA A 36 -0.55 -12.08 -7.11
C ALA A 36 0.45 -12.06 -5.93
N MET A 37 -0.03 -12.08 -4.68
CA MET A 37 0.82 -12.19 -3.49
C MET A 37 1.59 -13.52 -3.44
N ASP A 38 0.95 -14.61 -3.87
CA ASP A 38 1.57 -15.95 -3.92
C ASP A 38 2.73 -16.04 -4.94
N GLN A 39 2.79 -15.11 -5.89
CA GLN A 39 3.83 -15.03 -6.92
C GLN A 39 4.99 -14.11 -6.54
N LEU A 40 5.03 -13.62 -5.30
CA LEU A 40 6.07 -12.71 -4.85
C LEU A 40 7.37 -13.45 -4.48
N PRO A 41 8.54 -12.78 -4.61
CA PRO A 41 9.81 -13.33 -4.14
C PRO A 41 9.77 -13.63 -2.63
N GLU A 42 10.54 -14.63 -2.18
CA GLU A 42 10.54 -15.10 -0.78
C GLU A 42 10.70 -13.98 0.27
N GLY A 43 11.54 -12.99 -0.04
CA GLY A 43 11.83 -11.85 0.83
C GLY A 43 10.75 -10.75 0.84
N VAL A 44 9.74 -10.82 -0.03
CA VAL A 44 8.64 -9.87 -0.10
C VAL A 44 7.41 -10.47 0.57
N LYS A 45 6.89 -9.81 1.59
CA LYS A 45 5.69 -10.22 2.34
C LYS A 45 4.62 -9.15 2.24
N VAL A 46 3.40 -9.56 1.95
CA VAL A 46 2.22 -8.70 1.93
C VAL A 46 1.24 -9.18 2.98
N ALA A 47 0.71 -8.26 3.79
CA ALA A 47 -0.31 -8.57 4.80
C ALA A 47 -1.49 -7.60 4.67
N HIS A 48 -2.72 -8.12 4.82
CA HIS A 48 -3.91 -7.29 4.96
C HIS A 48 -4.28 -7.18 6.42
N LEU A 49 -4.27 -5.96 6.96
CA LEU A 49 -4.43 -5.69 8.39
C LEU A 49 -5.80 -5.09 8.73
N GLY A 50 -6.75 -5.11 7.78
CA GLY A 50 -8.11 -4.62 7.98
C GLY A 50 -8.22 -3.10 7.86
N VAL A 51 -9.20 -2.51 8.56
CA VAL A 51 -9.55 -1.09 8.46
C VAL A 51 -9.00 -0.33 9.66
N LEU A 52 -8.35 0.80 9.41
CA LEU A 52 -7.90 1.71 10.47
C LEU A 52 -8.88 2.85 10.70
N PRO A 53 -9.11 3.26 11.95
CA PRO A 53 -9.74 4.54 12.26
C PRO A 53 -8.88 5.71 11.71
N PRO A 54 -9.47 6.77 11.14
CA PRO A 54 -8.72 7.91 10.61
C PRO A 54 -7.72 8.52 11.61
N ARG A 55 -8.09 8.58 12.90
CA ARG A 55 -7.23 9.10 13.97
C ARG A 55 -5.96 8.28 14.22
N GLU A 56 -5.91 7.02 13.80
CA GLU A 56 -4.77 6.12 13.99
C GLU A 56 -3.83 6.10 12.77
N VAL A 57 -4.31 6.56 11.61
CA VAL A 57 -3.55 6.54 10.36
C VAL A 57 -2.20 7.27 10.48
N PRO A 58 -2.08 8.48 11.05
CA PRO A 58 -0.78 9.15 11.16
C PRO A 58 0.22 8.36 12.01
N ALA A 59 -0.21 7.84 13.16
CA ALA A 59 0.66 7.08 14.05
C ALA A 59 1.14 5.78 13.41
N VAL A 60 0.27 5.10 12.67
CA VAL A 60 0.62 3.89 11.91
C VAL A 60 1.59 4.22 10.79
N LEU A 61 1.31 5.26 9.99
CA LEU A 61 2.18 5.69 8.89
C LEU A 61 3.60 6.04 9.36
N ALA A 62 3.74 6.71 10.51
CA ALA A 62 5.05 7.07 11.09
C ALA A 62 5.97 5.85 11.35
N GLY A 63 5.41 4.64 11.43
CA GLY A 63 6.17 3.39 11.58
C GLY A 63 6.72 2.81 10.28
N TYR A 64 6.34 3.33 9.11
CA TYR A 64 6.75 2.79 7.81
C TYR A 64 7.86 3.61 7.15
N HIS A 65 8.72 2.91 6.40
CA HIS A 65 9.82 3.52 5.65
C HIS A 65 9.37 4.31 4.41
N ALA A 66 8.22 3.95 3.85
CA ALA A 66 7.63 4.57 2.67
C ALA A 66 6.14 4.20 2.57
N CYS A 67 5.35 5.04 1.90
CA CYS A 67 3.96 4.75 1.56
C CYS A 67 3.81 4.66 0.03
N LEU A 68 3.20 3.57 -0.47
CA LEU A 68 2.98 3.34 -1.89
C LEU A 68 1.57 3.77 -2.29
N MET A 69 1.47 4.71 -3.24
CA MET A 69 0.21 5.24 -3.76
C MET A 69 0.17 5.04 -5.29
N PRO A 70 -0.26 3.87 -5.78
CA PRO A 70 -0.14 3.50 -7.19
C PRO A 70 -1.17 4.18 -8.13
N SER A 71 -2.13 4.95 -7.61
CA SER A 71 -3.09 5.71 -8.42
C SER A 71 -3.09 7.20 -8.07
N ALA A 72 -3.08 8.02 -9.11
CA ALA A 72 -3.25 9.47 -9.03
C ALA A 72 -4.73 9.88 -9.02
N GLY A 73 -5.63 9.15 -8.33
CA GLY A 73 -7.06 9.38 -8.50
C GLY A 73 -7.98 9.04 -7.33
N GLU A 74 -7.49 8.44 -6.24
CA GLU A 74 -8.34 8.02 -5.13
C GLU A 74 -7.95 8.80 -3.86
N ASN A 75 -8.68 9.89 -3.58
CA ASN A 75 -8.67 10.64 -2.33
C ASN A 75 -7.31 11.23 -1.89
N PHE A 76 -6.70 12.04 -2.76
CA PHE A 76 -5.45 12.79 -2.56
C PHE A 76 -5.29 13.59 -1.25
N GLY A 77 -6.37 13.95 -0.54
CA GLY A 77 -6.31 14.99 0.48
C GLY A 77 -5.72 14.59 1.83
N HIS A 78 -6.08 13.42 2.37
CA HIS A 78 -5.81 13.10 3.78
C HIS A 78 -4.62 12.17 3.96
N THR A 79 -4.64 10.97 3.37
CA THR A 79 -3.58 9.97 3.59
C THR A 79 -2.21 10.43 3.08
N MET A 80 -2.17 11.20 1.99
CA MET A 80 -0.94 11.76 1.42
C MET A 80 -0.33 12.84 2.30
N LEU A 81 -1.16 13.78 2.78
CA LEU A 81 -0.75 14.82 3.72
C LEU A 81 -0.30 14.20 5.05
N GLU A 82 -1.04 13.21 5.57
CA GLU A 82 -0.69 12.49 6.79
C GLU A 82 0.69 11.82 6.66
N ALA A 83 0.96 11.08 5.58
CA ALA A 83 2.27 10.47 5.34
C ALA A 83 3.40 11.51 5.30
N LEU A 84 3.21 12.60 4.56
CA LEU A 84 4.20 13.68 4.45
C LEU A 84 4.45 14.38 5.80
N THR A 85 3.40 14.62 6.60
CA THR A 85 3.55 15.22 7.93
C THR A 85 4.30 14.34 8.92
N GLN A 86 4.34 13.02 8.69
CA GLN A 86 5.11 12.07 9.47
C GLN A 86 6.51 11.81 8.92
N GLY A 87 6.92 12.51 7.85
CA GLY A 87 8.23 12.33 7.22
C GLY A 87 8.36 11.03 6.42
N VAL A 88 7.24 10.40 6.04
CA VAL A 88 7.21 9.16 5.28
C VAL A 88 7.29 9.50 3.77
N PRO A 89 8.35 9.06 3.06
CA PRO A 89 8.45 9.24 1.62
C PRO A 89 7.29 8.56 0.88
N LEU A 90 6.81 9.23 -0.17
CA LEU A 90 5.77 8.71 -1.04
C LEU A 90 6.37 8.08 -2.30
N VAL A 91 6.00 6.84 -2.59
CA VAL A 91 6.23 6.21 -3.88
C VAL A 91 4.92 6.28 -4.64
N THR A 92 4.87 7.10 -5.68
CA THR A 92 3.64 7.37 -6.43
C THR A 92 3.90 7.33 -7.93
N SER A 93 2.83 7.26 -8.73
CA SER A 93 2.92 7.38 -10.19
C SER A 93 3.43 8.78 -10.58
N ASP A 94 4.16 8.81 -11.69
CA ASP A 94 4.54 10.00 -12.47
C ASP A 94 3.36 10.88 -12.96
N ARG A 95 2.12 10.45 -12.73
CA ARG A 95 0.88 11.19 -13.03
C ARG A 95 0.31 11.91 -11.81
N THR A 96 1.16 12.21 -10.83
CA THR A 96 0.82 13.10 -9.71
C THR A 96 1.05 14.56 -10.13
N PRO A 97 0.12 15.51 -9.88
CA PRO A 97 0.34 16.93 -10.15
C PRO A 97 1.44 17.53 -9.27
#